data_AF-A0A7S4VB76-F1
#
_entry.id   AF-A0A7S4VB76-F1
#
_cell.length_a   1.000
_cell.length_b   1.000
_cell.length_c   1.000
_cell.angle_alpha   90.00
_cell.angle_beta   90.00
_cell.angle_gamma   90.00
#
_symmetry.space_group_name_H-M   'P 1'
#
loop_
_entity.id
_entity.type
_entity.pdbx_description
1 polymer ?
#
loop_
_entity_poly.entity_id
_entity_poly.type
_entity_poly.pdbx_seq_one_letter_code
_entity_poly.pdbx_strand_id
1 'polypeptide(L)'
;MGKTTESVHAFHAYQSKVDRVFVDHDCFLAKVTKKTGSMLYGPDWGQDFADNQWRFTYFAKAALKLIEELPLDGYPYGTNCIVIVNDWHSSLLPVYLSMAKRENPQKWANAKSALLIHNAVFQGRFDRDDPEEPSD
;
A
#
# COMPACT_ATOMS: atom_id res chain seq x y z
N MET A 1 -10.26 -2.67 -7.19
CA MET A 1 -10.07 -3.07 -5.79
C MET A 1 -10.95 -4.31 -5.59
N GLY A 2 -10.68 -5.18 -4.59
CA GLY A 2 -11.34 -6.50 -4.49
C GLY A 2 -11.21 -7.43 -5.72
N LYS A 3 -12.33 -7.76 -6.39
CA LYS A 3 -12.39 -8.70 -7.54
C LYS A 3 -12.09 -8.05 -8.89
N THR A 4 -12.01 -6.72 -8.96
CA THR A 4 -11.80 -6.00 -10.22
C THR A 4 -10.31 -5.78 -10.49
N THR A 5 -9.94 -5.86 -11.77
CA THR A 5 -8.61 -5.48 -12.25
C THR A 5 -8.66 -4.04 -12.72
N GLU A 6 -7.71 -3.23 -12.27
CA GLU A 6 -7.59 -1.82 -12.63
C GLU A 6 -6.13 -1.41 -12.81
N SER A 7 -5.93 -0.29 -13.49
CA SER A 7 -4.61 0.35 -13.62
C SER A 7 -4.24 1.05 -12.32
N VAL A 8 -2.99 0.87 -11.89
CA VAL A 8 -2.42 1.62 -10.77
C VAL A 8 -1.88 2.95 -11.31
N HIS A 9 -2.36 4.05 -10.75
CA HIS A 9 -1.84 5.38 -11.03
C HIS A 9 -0.96 5.85 -9.87
N ALA A 10 0.03 6.69 -10.16
CA ALA A 10 0.90 7.25 -9.14
C ALA A 10 1.45 8.61 -9.54
N PHE A 11 1.66 9.48 -8.55
CA PHE A 11 2.46 10.69 -8.69
C PHE A 11 3.91 10.41 -8.27
N HIS A 12 4.87 11.08 -8.92
CA HIS A 12 6.29 10.94 -8.62
C HIS A 12 6.93 12.30 -8.33
N ALA A 13 7.84 12.31 -7.36
CA ALA A 13 8.72 13.44 -7.08
C ALA A 13 10.11 12.94 -6.67
N TYR A 14 11.16 13.45 -7.30
CA TYR A 14 12.54 13.21 -6.88
C TYR A 14 13.00 14.32 -5.93
N GLN A 15 13.28 13.97 -4.66
CA GLN A 15 13.70 14.94 -3.66
C GLN A 15 14.73 14.35 -2.70
N SER A 16 15.80 15.10 -2.43
CA SER A 16 16.88 14.69 -1.50
C SER A 16 17.46 13.31 -1.83
N LYS A 17 17.65 13.03 -3.12
CA LYS A 17 18.14 11.75 -3.66
C LYS A 17 17.20 10.56 -3.42
N VAL A 18 15.92 10.82 -3.24
CA VAL A 18 14.89 9.79 -3.03
C VAL A 18 13.76 9.99 -4.03
N ASP A 19 13.45 8.93 -4.77
CA ASP A 19 12.22 8.85 -5.55
C ASP A 19 11.04 8.61 -4.60
N ARG A 20 10.14 9.59 -4.54
CA ARG A 20 8.90 9.53 -3.77
C ARG A 20 7.77 9.23 -4.73
N VAL A 21 7.05 8.14 -4.46
CA VAL A 21 5.92 7.69 -5.26
C VAL A 21 4.67 7.71 -4.39
N PHE A 22 3.62 8.37 -4.86
CA PHE A 22 2.33 8.49 -4.19
C PHE A 22 1.29 7.69 -4.98
N VAL A 23 0.71 6.66 -4.36
CA VAL A 23 -0.37 5.87 -4.97
C VAL A 23 -1.59 6.78 -5.16
N ASP A 24 -2.06 6.86 -6.40
CA ASP A 24 -3.19 7.69 -6.80
C ASP A 24 -4.44 6.82 -6.97
N HIS A 25 -5.42 7.06 -6.09
CA HIS A 25 -6.72 6.38 -6.11
C HIS A 25 -7.73 7.20 -5.30
N ASP A 26 -9.00 7.17 -5.72
CA ASP A 26 -10.09 7.96 -5.12
C ASP A 26 -10.27 7.68 -3.62
N CYS A 27 -10.07 6.42 -3.20
CA CYS A 27 -10.12 6.01 -1.80
C CYS A 27 -9.11 6.73 -0.88
N PHE A 28 -8.03 7.32 -1.43
CA PHE A 28 -7.09 8.16 -0.70
C PHE A 28 -7.36 9.66 -0.90
N LEU A 29 -7.54 10.09 -2.15
CA LEU A 29 -7.67 11.51 -2.48
C LEU A 29 -8.94 12.15 -1.93
N ALA A 30 -10.02 11.38 -1.74
CA ALA A 30 -11.26 11.86 -1.15
C ALA A 30 -11.15 12.19 0.36
N LYS A 31 -10.02 11.87 1.03
CA LYS A 31 -9.87 11.95 2.49
C LYS A 31 -8.65 12.77 2.90
N VAL A 32 -8.52 13.98 2.35
CA VAL A 32 -7.42 14.91 2.61
C VAL A 32 -7.88 16.02 3.54
N THR A 33 -7.26 16.17 4.71
CA THR A 33 -7.68 17.08 5.79
C THR A 33 -7.93 18.53 5.36
N LYS A 34 -7.15 19.06 4.43
CA LYS A 34 -7.32 20.44 3.94
C LYS A 34 -8.33 20.59 2.79
N LYS A 35 -8.77 19.49 2.16
CA LYS A 35 -9.74 19.50 1.05
C LYS A 35 -11.11 18.96 1.46
N THR A 36 -11.16 17.93 2.29
CA THR A 36 -12.41 17.25 2.70
C THR A 36 -12.65 17.26 4.21
N GLY A 37 -11.76 17.87 5.00
CA GLY A 37 -11.91 17.99 6.46
C GLY A 37 -11.61 16.71 7.24
N SER A 38 -11.42 15.58 6.57
CA SER A 38 -11.15 14.27 7.17
C SER A 38 -9.68 14.05 7.56
N MET A 39 -9.41 13.28 8.62
CA MET A 39 -8.06 12.79 8.89
C MET A 39 -7.70 11.62 7.96
N LEU A 40 -6.43 11.18 7.99
CA LEU A 40 -5.94 10.14 7.08
C LEU A 40 -6.62 8.77 7.30
N TYR A 41 -6.88 8.42 8.56
CA TYR A 41 -7.36 7.09 8.96
C TYR A 41 -8.83 7.07 9.40
N GLY A 42 -9.43 8.24 9.58
CA GLY A 42 -10.75 8.39 10.15
C GLY A 42 -11.29 9.81 10.07
N PRO A 43 -12.58 10.03 10.36
CA PRO A 43 -13.14 11.37 10.45
C PRO A 43 -12.60 12.13 11.68
N ASP A 44 -12.39 11.42 12.80
CA ASP A 44 -12.03 11.97 14.11
C ASP A 44 -11.02 11.07 14.83
N TRP A 45 -10.45 11.58 15.93
CA TRP A 45 -9.55 10.79 16.79
C TRP A 45 -10.28 9.60 17.42
N GLY A 46 -9.70 8.40 17.27
CA GLY A 46 -10.23 7.17 17.84
C GLY A 46 -11.38 6.54 17.05
N GLN A 47 -11.73 7.10 15.90
CA GLN A 47 -12.70 6.53 14.97
C GLN A 47 -12.03 6.26 13.62
N ASP A 48 -12.03 5.01 13.18
CA ASP A 48 -11.48 4.60 11.89
C ASP A 48 -12.53 4.68 10.77
N PHE A 49 -12.09 4.90 9.53
CA PHE A 49 -12.94 4.66 8.38
C PHE A 49 -13.17 3.16 8.18
N ALA A 50 -14.41 2.78 7.89
CA ALA A 50 -14.79 1.39 7.58
C ALA A 50 -14.05 0.81 6.36
N ASP A 51 -13.60 1.69 5.45
CA ASP A 51 -12.85 1.30 4.25
C ASP A 51 -11.35 1.07 4.48
N ASN A 52 -10.83 1.29 5.70
CA ASN A 52 -9.39 1.20 6.00
C ASN A 52 -8.76 -0.11 5.53
N GLN A 53 -9.41 -1.24 5.80
CA GLN A 53 -8.92 -2.54 5.35
C GLN A 53 -8.73 -2.61 3.83
N TRP A 54 -9.67 -2.05 3.06
CA TRP A 54 -9.66 -2.06 1.61
C TRP A 54 -8.61 -1.09 1.06
N ARG A 55 -8.53 0.11 1.64
CA ARG A 55 -7.53 1.12 1.26
C ARG A 55 -6.11 0.59 1.43
N PHE A 56 -5.79 0.05 2.60
CA PHE A 56 -4.43 -0.43 2.88
C PHE A 56 -4.12 -1.77 2.20
N THR A 57 -5.14 -2.59 1.89
CA THR A 57 -5.00 -3.72 0.98
C THR A 57 -4.64 -3.26 -0.44
N TYR A 58 -5.35 -2.27 -0.97
CA TYR A 58 -5.06 -1.67 -2.28
C TYR A 58 -3.65 -1.10 -2.31
N PHE A 59 -3.28 -0.31 -1.30
CA PHE A 59 -1.94 0.27 -1.18
C PHE A 59 -0.84 -0.80 -1.23
N ALA A 60 -0.99 -1.90 -0.48
CA ALA A 60 0.01 -2.96 -0.45
C ALA A 60 0.19 -3.63 -1.83
N LYS A 61 -0.91 -3.88 -2.56
CA LYS A 61 -0.87 -4.42 -3.93
C LYS A 61 -0.27 -3.43 -4.92
N ALA A 62 -0.73 -2.18 -4.89
CA ALA A 62 -0.26 -1.10 -5.74
C ALA A 62 1.24 -0.85 -5.55
N ALA A 63 1.72 -0.79 -4.30
CA ALA A 63 3.13 -0.60 -3.99
C ALA A 63 4.00 -1.73 -4.56
N LEU A 64 3.59 -3.00 -4.44
CA LEU A 64 4.33 -4.12 -5.01
C LEU A 64 4.41 -4.01 -6.55
N LYS A 65 3.30 -3.64 -7.20
CA LYS A 65 3.24 -3.43 -8.65
C LYS A 65 4.14 -2.28 -9.10
N LEU A 66 4.13 -1.17 -8.38
CA LEU A 66 4.97 0.00 -8.67
C LEU A 66 6.46 -0.31 -8.49
N ILE A 67 6.85 -1.06 -7.47
CA ILE A 67 8.25 -1.51 -7.28
C ILE A 67 8.70 -2.33 -8.51
N GLU A 68 7.83 -3.19 -9.02
CA GLU A 68 8.12 -4.08 -10.14
C GLU A 68 8.18 -3.37 -11.49
N GLU A 69 7.30 -2.39 -11.73
CA GLU A 69 7.02 -1.89 -13.08
C GLU A 69 7.25 -0.39 -13.30
N LEU A 70 7.20 0.45 -12.26
CA LEU A 70 7.28 1.90 -12.44
C LEU A 70 8.72 2.30 -12.79
N PRO A 71 9.00 2.86 -13.99
CA PRO A 71 10.33 3.32 -14.33
C PRO A 71 10.64 4.64 -13.60
N LEU A 72 11.64 4.61 -12.72
CA LEU A 72 12.15 5.77 -12.01
C LEU A 72 13.54 6.07 -12.60
N ASP A 73 13.64 7.15 -13.35
CA ASP A 73 14.85 7.49 -14.13
C ASP A 73 15.23 6.41 -15.19
N GLY A 74 14.21 5.86 -15.86
CA GLY A 74 14.38 4.97 -17.01
C GLY A 74 14.40 3.47 -16.70
N TYR A 75 14.36 3.07 -15.43
CA TYR A 75 14.24 1.65 -15.03
C TYR A 75 13.46 1.49 -13.73
N PRO A 76 12.73 0.37 -13.53
CA PRO A 76 12.12 0.08 -12.24
C PRO A 76 13.17 -0.41 -11.24
N TYR A 77 12.98 -0.12 -9.96
CA TYR A 77 13.81 -0.71 -8.90
C TYR A 77 13.73 -2.23 -8.89
N GLY A 78 12.59 -2.79 -9.29
CA GLY A 78 12.43 -4.18 -9.62
C GLY A 78 12.54 -5.11 -8.41
N THR A 79 12.94 -6.35 -8.68
CA THR A 79 12.78 -7.48 -7.76
C THR A 79 14.04 -7.84 -6.99
N ASN A 80 15.12 -7.08 -7.18
CA ASN A 80 16.36 -7.19 -6.41
C ASN A 80 16.42 -6.09 -5.35
N CYS A 81 15.44 -6.08 -4.44
CA CYS A 81 15.25 -5.00 -3.47
C CYS A 81 14.95 -5.53 -2.05
N ILE A 82 15.09 -4.65 -1.06
CA ILE A 82 14.57 -4.88 0.28
C ILE A 82 13.39 -3.94 0.48
N VAL A 83 12.21 -4.47 0.77
CA VAL A 83 11.03 -3.67 1.07
C VAL A 83 10.90 -3.50 2.58
N ILE A 84 11.03 -2.26 3.05
CA ILE A 84 10.78 -1.90 4.44
C ILE A 84 9.33 -1.45 4.56
N VAL A 85 8.56 -2.13 5.38
CA VAL A 85 7.15 -1.81 5.64
C VAL A 85 6.99 -1.29 7.05
N ASN A 86 6.15 -0.27 7.21
CA ASN A 86 5.99 0.50 8.43
C ASN A 86 4.58 0.29 8.98
N ASP A 87 4.49 -0.31 10.17
CA ASP A 87 3.26 -0.64 10.89
C ASP A 87 2.20 -1.39 10.05
N TRP A 88 0.99 -1.50 10.60
CA TRP A 88 -0.10 -2.29 10.04
C TRP A 88 -0.55 -1.81 8.65
N HIS A 89 -0.46 -0.51 8.35
CA HIS A 89 -0.90 0.06 7.08
C HIS A 89 -0.22 -0.55 5.85
N SER A 90 0.99 -1.08 6.02
CA SER A 90 1.78 -1.68 4.93
C SER A 90 2.18 -3.13 5.19
N SER A 91 1.70 -3.72 6.29
CA SER A 91 2.08 -5.07 6.74
C SER A 91 1.58 -6.20 5.84
N LEU A 92 0.64 -5.93 4.93
CA LEU A 92 0.19 -6.89 3.92
C LEU A 92 1.16 -7.03 2.73
N LEU A 93 2.02 -6.06 2.47
CA LEU A 93 2.94 -6.13 1.33
C LEU A 93 3.88 -7.35 1.39
N PRO A 94 4.51 -7.70 2.53
CA PRO A 94 5.31 -8.92 2.64
C PRO A 94 4.53 -10.20 2.35
N VAL A 95 3.23 -10.23 2.64
CA VAL A 95 2.35 -11.36 2.32
C VAL A 95 2.18 -11.46 0.80
N TYR A 96 1.88 -10.35 0.13
CA TYR A 96 1.79 -10.31 -1.34
C TYR A 96 3.13 -10.61 -2.01
N LEU A 97 4.24 -10.13 -1.47
CA LEU A 97 5.58 -10.49 -1.95
C LEU A 97 5.85 -11.99 -1.81
N SER A 98 5.40 -12.62 -0.72
CA SER A 98 5.50 -14.08 -0.53
C SER A 98 4.67 -14.84 -1.56
N MET A 99 3.47 -14.34 -1.89
CA MET A 99 2.64 -14.91 -2.96
C MET A 99 3.32 -14.77 -4.33
N ALA A 100 3.80 -13.58 -4.68
CA ALA A 100 4.52 -13.33 -5.93
C ALA A 100 5.79 -14.19 -6.06
N LYS A 101 6.51 -14.43 -4.95
CA LYS A 101 7.63 -15.38 -4.90
C LYS A 101 7.22 -16.82 -5.14
N ARG A 102 6.05 -17.25 -4.68
CA ARG A 102 5.56 -18.61 -4.95
C ARG A 102 5.17 -18.78 -6.42
N GLU A 103 4.58 -17.74 -7.01
CA GLU A 103 4.18 -17.73 -8.42
C GLU A 103 5.39 -17.65 -9.36
N ASN A 104 6.39 -16.83 -9.03
CA ASN A 104 7.62 -16.70 -9.82
C ASN A 104 8.88 -16.64 -8.93
N PRO A 105 9.38 -17.80 -8.48
CA PRO A 105 10.52 -17.87 -7.56
C PRO A 105 11.79 -17.25 -8.11
N GLN A 106 12.05 -17.40 -9.42
CA GLN A 106 13.27 -16.89 -10.06
C GLN A 106 13.25 -15.37 -10.14
N LYS A 107 12.11 -14.77 -10.50
CA LYS A 107 11.96 -13.32 -10.59
C LYS A 107 12.19 -12.64 -9.26
N TRP A 108 11.68 -13.19 -8.16
CA TRP A 108 11.70 -12.57 -6.83
C TRP A 108 12.72 -13.20 -5.86
N ALA A 109 13.68 -13.98 -6.36
CA ALA A 109 14.63 -14.75 -5.54
C ALA A 109 15.38 -13.88 -4.51
N ASN A 110 15.80 -12.68 -4.94
CA ASN A 110 16.62 -11.78 -4.13
C ASN A 110 15.81 -10.81 -3.28
N ALA A 111 14.54 -10.59 -3.59
CA ALA A 111 13.71 -9.68 -2.82
C ALA A 111 13.63 -10.10 -1.34
N LYS A 112 13.73 -9.15 -0.42
CA LYS A 112 13.51 -9.37 1.02
C LYS A 112 12.53 -8.33 1.55
N SER A 113 12.01 -8.55 2.75
CA SER A 113 11.14 -7.59 3.43
C SER A 113 11.47 -7.50 4.90
N ALA A 114 11.33 -6.31 5.49
CA ALA A 114 11.45 -6.06 6.91
C ALA A 114 10.25 -5.25 7.40
N LEU A 115 9.66 -5.65 8.54
CA LEU A 115 8.59 -4.91 9.20
C LEU A 115 9.18 -4.04 10.31
N LEU A 116 8.93 -2.73 10.23
CA LEU A 116 9.28 -1.75 11.24
C LEU A 116 8.02 -1.39 12.04
N ILE A 117 8.05 -1.65 13.34
CA ILE A 117 6.94 -1.38 14.26
C ILE A 117 7.27 -0.09 15.01
N HIS A 118 6.49 0.97 14.78
CA HIS A 118 6.59 2.20 15.56
C HIS A 118 5.63 2.19 16.74
N ASN A 119 4.50 1.48 16.61
CA ASN A 119 3.51 1.39 17.68
C ASN A 119 2.79 0.05 17.70
N ALA A 120 3.05 -0.75 18.74
CA ALA A 120 2.49 -2.09 18.90
C ALA A 120 0.98 -2.13 19.20
N VAL A 121 0.36 -1.01 19.59
CA VAL A 121 -1.08 -0.94 19.90
C VAL A 121 -1.92 -0.94 18.62
N PHE A 122 -1.40 -0.37 17.52
CA PHE A 122 -2.12 -0.29 16.25
C PHE A 122 -1.76 -1.49 15.35
N GLN A 123 -2.66 -2.46 15.29
CA GLN A 123 -2.39 -3.77 14.66
C GLN A 123 -3.18 -4.02 13.36
N GLY A 124 -4.12 -3.14 12.99
CA GLY A 124 -5.00 -3.38 11.84
C GLY A 124 -5.92 -4.58 12.06
N ARG A 125 -6.64 -4.61 13.19
CA ARG A 125 -7.56 -5.70 13.55
C ARG A 125 -8.92 -5.38 12.94
N PHE A 126 -9.29 -6.15 11.93
CA PHE A 126 -10.58 -6.06 11.24
C PHE A 126 -11.37 -7.34 11.47
N ASP A 127 -12.69 -7.22 11.45
CA ASP A 127 -13.56 -8.38 11.58
C ASP A 127 -13.44 -9.26 10.33
N ARG A 128 -13.51 -10.58 10.52
CA ARG A 128 -13.43 -11.53 9.40
C ARG A 128 -14.60 -11.35 8.42
N ASP A 129 -15.77 -11.00 8.97
CA ASP A 129 -17.04 -10.89 8.27
C ASP A 129 -17.42 -9.42 8.01
N ASP A 130 -16.46 -8.50 8.13
CA ASP A 130 -16.64 -7.09 7.81
C ASP A 130 -17.15 -6.96 6.36
N PRO A 131 -18.07 -6.02 6.06
CA PRO A 131 -18.85 -6.07 4.84
C PRO A 131 -17.98 -5.97 3.58
N GLU A 132 -18.55 -6.46 2.47
CA GLU A 132 -17.93 -6.37 1.15
C GLU A 132 -17.46 -4.95 0.85
N GLU A 133 -16.38 -4.85 0.08
CA GLU A 133 -15.79 -3.62 -0.43
C GLU A 133 -16.85 -2.53 -0.69
N PRO A 134 -16.69 -1.31 -0.12
CA PRO A 134 -17.62 -0.23 -0.39
C PRO A 134 -17.72 -0.03 -1.89
N SER A 135 -18.95 -0.08 -2.42
CA SER A 135 -19.23 0.39 -3.76
C SER A 135 -19.00 1.90 -3.77
N ASP A 136 -18.10 2.38 -4.63
CA ASP A 136 -17.90 3.82 -4.89
C ASP A 136 -19.23 4.54 -5.22
#